data_AF-A0A2R6FR45-F1
#
_entry.id   AF-A0A2R6FR45-F1
#
_cell.length_a   1.000
_cell.length_b   1.000
_cell.length_c   1.000
_cell.angle_alpha   90.00
_cell.angle_beta   90.00
_cell.angle_gamma   90.00
#
_symmetry.space_group_name_H-M   'P 1'
#
loop_
_entity.id
_entity.type
_entity.pdbx_description
1 polymer ?
#
loop_
_entity_poly.entity_id
_entity_poly.type
_entity_poly.pdbx_seq_one_letter_code
_entity_poly.pdbx_strand_id
1 'polypeptide(L)'
;MPEADLTCDDRTESLHREYVLDVRIVEVDDDLAELYADVYFDVNGFEEAGTGERGVPPVVIGAGRDTLAAYLLTLPGVDRHWVASFFGFKPPRVERHVDRVRTRAAEIREGALERGVEAVQ
;
A
#
# COMPACT_ATOMS: atom_id res chain seq x y z
N MET A 1 -17.04 -31.88 -1.69
CA MET A 1 -16.69 -30.69 -0.90
C MET A 1 -16.13 -31.17 0.43
N PRO A 2 -14.82 -31.01 0.69
CA PRO A 2 -14.32 -30.92 2.05
C PRO A 2 -13.67 -29.56 2.34
N GLU A 3 -13.79 -29.21 3.62
CA GLU A 3 -13.44 -27.98 4.33
C GLU A 3 -11.93 -27.67 4.31
N ALA A 4 -11.62 -26.39 4.52
CA ALA A 4 -10.29 -25.81 4.51
C ALA A 4 -9.38 -26.35 5.62
N ASP A 5 -8.13 -26.63 5.27
CA ASP A 5 -7.01 -26.78 6.19
C ASP A 5 -5.96 -25.74 5.83
N LEU A 6 -6.10 -24.55 6.43
CA LEU A 6 -5.07 -23.50 6.41
C LEU A 6 -4.50 -23.46 7.83
N THR A 7 -3.52 -24.32 8.08
CA THR A 7 -2.60 -24.13 9.21
C THR A 7 -1.72 -22.94 8.89
N CYS A 8 -2.05 -21.75 9.40
CA CYS A 8 -1.05 -20.68 9.48
C CYS A 8 -0.13 -20.97 10.65
N ASP A 9 1.16 -21.02 10.33
CA ASP A 9 2.26 -21.28 11.25
C ASP A 9 2.20 -20.33 12.45
N ASP A 10 2.22 -20.93 13.64
CA ASP A 10 2.29 -20.26 14.93
C ASP A 10 3.78 -20.11 15.28
N ARG A 11 4.17 -18.92 15.76
CA ARG A 11 5.50 -18.45 16.24
C ARG A 11 6.32 -17.69 15.19
N THR A 12 6.47 -16.37 15.28
CA THR A 12 7.19 -15.69 16.39
C THR A 12 6.82 -14.20 16.44
N GLU A 13 5.71 -13.85 17.08
CA GLU A 13 5.41 -12.46 17.44
C GLU A 13 6.14 -12.13 18.76
N SER A 14 7.16 -11.26 18.71
CA SER A 14 7.84 -10.76 19.92
C SER A 14 7.38 -9.34 20.21
N LEU A 15 6.55 -9.15 21.23
CA LEU A 15 6.00 -7.84 21.61
C LEU A 15 6.94 -7.01 22.49
N HIS A 16 7.28 -5.84 21.93
CA HIS A 16 7.45 -4.49 22.46
C HIS A 16 7.90 -4.20 23.91
N ARG A 17 8.95 -3.38 23.99
CA ARG A 17 9.16 -2.43 25.09
C ARG A 17 8.04 -1.37 25.04
N GLU A 18 7.42 -1.13 26.19
CA GLU A 18 6.36 -0.15 26.41
C GLU A 18 6.83 1.27 26.02
N TYR A 19 6.22 1.84 24.97
CA TYR A 19 6.27 3.26 24.65
C TYR A 19 4.91 3.85 25.00
N VAL A 20 4.87 5.02 25.64
CA VAL A 20 3.67 5.70 26.19
C VAL A 20 2.71 6.23 25.10
N LEU A 21 2.86 5.77 23.87
CA LEU A 21 2.02 6.08 22.72
C LEU A 21 1.46 4.75 22.22
N ASP A 22 0.16 4.64 21.98
CA ASP A 22 -0.52 3.49 21.33
C ASP A 22 -0.04 3.33 19.88
N VAL A 23 1.24 3.05 19.70
CA VAL A 23 1.93 2.92 18.41
C VAL A 23 2.46 1.50 18.33
N ARG A 24 2.00 0.77 17.32
CA ARG A 24 2.48 -0.58 16.99
C ARG A 24 3.61 -0.46 15.97
N ILE A 25 4.81 -0.92 16.31
CA ILE A 25 5.93 -0.98 15.37
C ILE A 25 5.87 -2.36 14.69
N VAL A 26 5.64 -2.37 13.38
CA VAL A 26 5.62 -3.59 12.57
C VAL A 26 6.82 -3.58 11.63
N GLU A 27 7.48 -4.72 11.49
CA GLU A 27 8.50 -4.93 10.46
C GLU A 27 7.77 -5.13 9.13
N VAL A 28 8.14 -4.33 8.13
CA VAL A 28 7.56 -4.35 6.79
C VAL A 28 8.67 -4.57 5.78
N ASP A 29 8.34 -5.25 4.68
CA ASP A 29 9.24 -5.35 3.54
C ASP A 29 9.49 -3.96 2.95
N ASP A 30 10.77 -3.59 2.76
CA ASP A 30 11.18 -2.27 2.27
C ASP A 30 10.51 -1.92 0.92
N ASP A 31 10.32 -2.91 0.04
CA ASP A 31 9.69 -2.69 -1.28
C ASP A 31 8.19 -2.36 -1.15
N LEU A 32 7.52 -2.94 -0.15
CA LEU A 32 6.10 -2.66 0.14
C LEU A 32 5.94 -1.31 0.85
N ALA A 33 6.88 -0.96 1.73
CA ALA A 33 6.90 0.35 2.39
C ALA A 33 7.07 1.48 1.36
N GLU A 34 7.98 1.31 0.40
CA GLU A 34 8.17 2.27 -0.68
C GLU A 34 6.91 2.37 -1.56
N LEU A 35 6.30 1.23 -1.91
CA LEU A 35 5.07 1.22 -2.70
C LEU A 35 3.91 1.93 -1.99
N TYR A 36 3.80 1.78 -0.67
CA TYR A 36 2.81 2.52 0.11
C TYR A 36 3.06 4.03 0.05
N ALA A 37 4.31 4.46 0.18
CA ALA A 37 4.68 5.86 0.02
C ALA A 37 4.36 6.36 -1.39
N ASP A 38 4.62 5.57 -2.44
CA ASP A 38 4.27 5.91 -3.81
C ASP A 38 2.76 6.13 -3.99
N VAL A 39 1.94 5.23 -3.43
CA VAL A 39 0.47 5.38 -3.44
C VAL A 39 0.05 6.66 -2.73
N TYR A 40 0.67 6.99 -1.60
CA TYR A 40 0.39 8.23 -0.87
C TYR A 40 0.70 9.47 -1.71
N PHE A 41 1.85 9.50 -2.39
CA PHE A 41 2.19 10.62 -3.29
C PHE A 41 1.29 10.69 -4.52
N ASP A 42 0.95 9.55 -5.14
CA ASP A 42 0.12 9.48 -6.35
C ASP A 42 -1.27 10.12 -6.15
N VAL A 43 -1.84 10.02 -4.95
CA VAL A 43 -3.14 10.62 -4.63
C VAL A 43 -3.05 11.95 -3.88
N ASN A 44 -1.85 12.53 -3.74
CA ASN A 44 -1.58 13.75 -2.99
C ASN A 44 -2.01 13.67 -1.51
N GLY A 45 -1.83 12.49 -0.92
CA GLY A 45 -2.17 12.16 0.47
C GLY A 45 -3.59 11.65 0.66
N PHE A 46 -3.75 10.73 1.61
CA PHE A 46 -5.04 10.21 2.04
C PHE A 46 -5.00 9.85 3.52
N GLU A 47 -6.17 9.77 4.14
CA GLU A 47 -6.34 9.35 5.53
C GLU A 47 -6.96 7.95 5.57
N GLU A 48 -6.40 7.07 6.40
CA GLU A 48 -6.93 5.72 6.63
C GLU A 48 -8.02 5.67 7.73
N ALA A 49 -8.58 6.82 8.11
CA ALA A 49 -9.64 6.86 9.10
C ALA A 49 -10.86 6.07 8.64
N GLY A 50 -11.22 5.04 9.43
CA GLY A 50 -12.37 4.19 9.15
C GLY A 50 -12.15 3.13 8.06
N THR A 51 -10.91 2.90 7.60
CA THR A 51 -10.59 1.78 6.68
C THR A 51 -10.86 0.42 7.33
N GLY A 52 -10.70 0.29 8.65
CA GLY A 52 -11.08 -0.93 9.38
C GLY A 52 -12.56 -1.30 9.33
N GLU A 53 -13.46 -0.33 9.07
CA GLU A 53 -14.91 -0.55 8.94
C GLU A 53 -15.39 -0.50 7.48
N ARG A 54 -14.74 0.32 6.64
CA ARG A 54 -15.14 0.60 5.25
C ARG A 54 -14.27 -0.09 4.21
N GLY A 55 -13.12 -0.62 4.60
CA GLY A 55 -12.11 -1.20 3.72
C GLY A 55 -11.17 -0.14 3.17
N VAL A 56 -11.12 0.03 1.86
CA VAL A 56 -10.15 0.89 1.18
C VAL A 56 -10.53 2.38 1.33
N PRO A 57 -9.56 3.31 1.51
CA PRO A 57 -9.83 4.75 1.50
C PRO A 57 -10.58 5.20 0.24
N PRO A 58 -11.62 6.05 0.35
CA PRO A 58 -12.39 6.51 -0.81
C PRO A 58 -11.54 7.18 -1.89
N VAL A 59 -10.48 7.89 -1.49
CA VAL A 59 -9.55 8.57 -2.40
C VAL A 59 -8.80 7.57 -3.27
N VAL A 60 -8.35 6.44 -2.69
CA VAL A 60 -7.65 5.37 -3.43
C VAL A 60 -8.59 4.69 -4.43
N ILE A 61 -9.86 4.48 -4.07
CA ILE A 61 -10.87 3.95 -4.99
C ILE A 61 -11.10 4.92 -6.17
N GLY A 62 -11.18 6.22 -5.88
CA GLY A 62 -11.38 7.26 -6.88
C GLY A 62 -10.20 7.49 -7.82
N ALA A 63 -8.96 7.27 -7.35
CA ALA A 63 -7.73 7.40 -8.14
C ALA A 63 -7.65 6.39 -9.29
N GLY A 64 -8.36 5.26 -9.16
CA GLY A 64 -8.53 4.29 -10.22
C GLY A 64 -7.82 2.96 -9.95
N ARG A 65 -7.88 2.08 -10.97
CA ARG A 65 -7.46 0.67 -10.82
C ARG A 65 -5.98 0.51 -10.56
N ASP A 66 -5.15 1.38 -11.13
CA ASP A 66 -3.69 1.28 -11.00
C ASP A 66 -3.28 1.51 -9.53
N THR A 67 -3.78 2.59 -8.94
CA THR A 67 -3.53 2.97 -7.54
C THR A 67 -4.17 2.01 -6.55
N LEU A 68 -5.40 1.54 -6.84
CA LEU A 68 -6.04 0.52 -6.02
C LEU A 68 -5.27 -0.80 -6.02
N ALA A 69 -4.74 -1.23 -7.18
CA ALA A 69 -3.92 -2.44 -7.27
C ALA A 69 -2.63 -2.31 -6.46
N ALA A 70 -1.97 -1.15 -6.53
CA ALA A 70 -0.77 -0.86 -5.74
C ALA A 70 -1.08 -0.85 -4.23
N TYR A 71 -2.16 -0.20 -3.79
CA TYR A 71 -2.57 -0.18 -2.39
C TYR A 71 -2.90 -1.58 -1.85
N LEU A 72 -3.63 -2.40 -2.62
CA LEU A 72 -3.97 -3.74 -2.18
C LEU A 72 -2.73 -4.62 -1.97
N LEU A 73 -1.67 -4.42 -2.75
CA LEU A 73 -0.40 -5.14 -2.55
C LEU A 73 0.32 -4.77 -1.26
N THR A 74 0.08 -3.58 -0.69
CA THR A 74 0.70 -3.18 0.57
C THR A 74 -0.04 -3.75 1.78
N LEU A 75 -1.19 -4.40 1.59
CA LEU A 75 -1.95 -5.04 2.66
C LEU A 75 -1.34 -6.40 3.03
N PRO A 76 -1.34 -6.75 4.33
CA PRO A 76 -0.77 -8.02 4.79
C PRO A 76 -1.51 -9.21 4.21
N GLY A 77 -0.76 -10.20 3.70
CA GLY A 77 -1.30 -11.43 3.13
C GLY A 77 -1.85 -11.30 1.70
N VAL A 78 -1.68 -10.15 1.05
CA VAL A 78 -2.08 -9.94 -0.35
C VAL A 78 -0.87 -10.07 -1.27
N ASP A 79 -0.98 -10.94 -2.27
CA ASP A 79 0.06 -11.11 -3.30
C ASP A 79 -0.44 -10.71 -4.70
N ARG A 80 0.50 -10.67 -5.65
CA ARG A 80 0.21 -10.33 -7.07
C ARG A 80 -0.81 -11.24 -7.74
N HIS A 81 -0.88 -12.52 -7.34
CA HIS A 81 -1.81 -13.47 -7.92
C HIS A 81 -3.22 -13.23 -7.39
N TRP A 82 -3.33 -12.92 -6.10
CA TRP A 82 -4.58 -12.50 -5.48
C TRP A 82 -5.12 -11.23 -6.13
N VAL A 83 -4.29 -10.19 -6.29
CA VAL A 83 -4.70 -8.91 -6.92
C VAL A 83 -5.10 -9.13 -8.38
N ALA A 84 -4.36 -9.96 -9.12
CA ALA A 84 -4.70 -10.31 -10.49
C ALA A 84 -6.06 -11.02 -10.57
N SER A 85 -6.34 -11.95 -9.64
CA SER A 85 -7.62 -12.63 -9.53
C SER A 85 -8.76 -11.64 -9.22
N PHE A 86 -8.56 -10.76 -8.24
CA PHE A 86 -9.53 -9.73 -7.83
C PHE A 86 -9.97 -8.85 -9.01
N PHE A 87 -9.02 -8.42 -9.85
CA PHE A 87 -9.32 -7.58 -11.01
C PHE A 87 -9.68 -8.33 -12.30
N GLY A 88 -9.59 -9.67 -12.31
CA GLY A 88 -9.82 -10.50 -13.49
C GLY A 88 -8.75 -10.37 -14.57
N PHE A 89 -7.49 -10.15 -14.19
CA PHE A 89 -6.35 -9.98 -15.10
C PHE A 89 -5.26 -11.05 -14.89
N LYS A 90 -4.26 -11.08 -15.77
CA LYS A 90 -3.05 -11.92 -15.58
C LYS A 90 -2.05 -11.21 -14.66
N PRO A 91 -1.27 -11.94 -13.82
CA PRO A 91 -0.30 -11.35 -12.89
C PRO A 91 0.68 -10.32 -13.51
N PRO A 92 1.23 -10.51 -14.73
CA PRO A 92 2.12 -9.51 -15.34
C PRO A 92 1.45 -8.15 -15.62
N ARG A 93 0.12 -8.08 -15.59
CA ARG A 93 -0.60 -6.81 -15.74
C ARG A 93 -0.60 -6.01 -14.43
N VAL A 94 -0.52 -6.67 -13.28
CA VAL A 94 -0.44 -6.03 -11.95
C VAL A 94 0.87 -5.26 -11.83
N GLU A 95 1.99 -5.88 -12.24
CA GLU A 95 3.31 -5.22 -12.25
C GLU A 95 3.27 -3.91 -13.06
N ARG A 96 2.62 -3.93 -14.23
CA ARG A 96 2.46 -2.71 -15.05
C ARG A 96 1.65 -1.61 -14.36
N HIS A 97 0.75 -1.96 -13.44
CA HIS A 97 -0.02 -0.97 -12.67
C HIS A 97 0.87 -0.35 -11.59
N VAL A 98 1.63 -1.20 -10.90
CA VAL A 98 2.64 -0.77 -9.91
C VAL A 98 3.67 0.17 -10.55
N ASP A 99 4.23 -0.21 -11.70
CA ASP A 99 5.20 0.61 -12.43
C ASP A 99 4.66 2.02 -12.73
N ARG A 100 3.38 2.13 -13.15
CA ARG A 100 2.75 3.43 -13.44
C ARG A 100 2.56 4.29 -12.21
N VAL A 101 2.25 3.69 -11.06
CA VAL A 101 2.12 4.41 -9.79
C VAL A 101 3.49 4.89 -9.34
N ARG A 102 4.51 4.03 -9.41
CA ARG A 102 5.91 4.38 -9.15
C ARG A 102 6.39 5.54 -10.00
N THR A 103 6.15 5.50 -11.31
CA THR A 103 6.51 6.61 -12.22
C THR A 103 5.81 7.91 -11.84
N ARG A 104 4.50 7.89 -11.61
CA ARG A 104 3.74 9.09 -11.22
C ARG A 104 4.21 9.66 -9.89
N ALA A 105 4.43 8.79 -8.89
CA ALA A 105 4.93 9.19 -7.59
C ALA A 105 6.33 9.81 -7.68
N ALA A 106 7.22 9.24 -8.50
CA ALA A 106 8.55 9.80 -8.74
C ALA A 106 8.50 11.20 -9.37
N GLU A 107 7.66 11.40 -10.40
CA GLU A 107 7.44 12.72 -11.02
C GLU A 107 6.90 13.74 -10.01
N ILE A 108 5.98 13.32 -9.13
CA ILE A 108 5.43 14.18 -8.08
C ILE A 108 6.48 14.54 -7.05
N ARG A 109 7.32 13.59 -6.61
CA ARG A 109 8.43 13.82 -5.67
C ARG A 109 9.47 14.77 -6.25
N GLU A 110 9.86 14.55 -7.50
CA GLU A 110 10.79 15.42 -8.21
C GLU A 110 10.22 16.85 -8.31
N GLY A 111 8.98 16.99 -8.76
CA GLY A 111 8.32 18.29 -8.82
C GLY A 111 8.11 18.94 -7.45
N ALA A 112 7.96 18.17 -6.37
CA ALA A 112 7.87 18.69 -5.02
C ALA A 112 9.23 19.20 -4.51
N LEU A 113 10.34 18.56 -4.89
CA LEU A 113 11.69 19.06 -4.60
C LEU A 113 11.95 20.37 -5.34
N GLU A 114 11.56 20.46 -6.61
CA GLU A 114 11.71 21.68 -7.41
C GLU A 114 10.90 22.86 -6.84
N ARG A 115 9.64 22.62 -6.44
CA ARG A 115 8.76 23.65 -5.87
C ARG A 115 9.05 23.94 -4.38
N GLY A 116 9.59 22.98 -3.65
CA GLY A 116 9.96 23.11 -2.23
C GLY A 116 11.16 24.03 -2.01
N VAL A 117 11.92 24.34 -3.06
CA VAL A 117 13.01 25.35 -3.02
C VAL A 117 12.46 26.79 -3.10
N GLU A 118 11.22 27.00 -3.55
CA GLU A 118 10.62 28.34 -3.65
C GLU A 118 9.84 28.78 -2.38
N ALA A 119 9.54 27.85 -1.46
CA ALA A 119 8.74 28.14 -0.26
C ALA A 119 9.57 28.61 0.95
N VAL A 120 10.69 29.30 0.72
CA VAL A 120 11.47 30.00 1.75
C VAL A 120 11.88 31.40 1.25
N GLN A 121 10.94 32.34 1.26
CA GLN A 121 11.24 33.79 1.29
C GLN A 121 10.30 34.51 2.24
#